data_AF-A0A3N5MF17-F1
#
_entry.id   AF-A0A3N5MF17-F1
#
_cell.length_a   1.000
_cell.length_b   1.000
_cell.length_c   1.000
_cell.angle_alpha   90.00
_cell.angle_beta   90.00
_cell.angle_gamma   90.00
#
_symmetry.space_group_name_H-M   'P 1'
#
loop_
_entity.id
_entity.type
_entity.pdbx_description
1 polymer ?
#
loop_
_entity_poly.entity_id
_entity_poly.type
_entity_poly.pdbx_seq_one_letter_code
_entity_poly.pdbx_strand_id
1 'polypeptide(L)' 'KKFDMEDGMTMVFRANDPDMLKQVKPGDRIKFEADKINGQFTVMKIEKKK' A
#
# COMPACT_ATOMS: atom_id res chain seq x y z
N LYS A 1 -6.41 -14.24 -3.73
CA LYS A 1 -5.60 -13.44 -2.78
C LYS A 1 -4.26 -13.16 -3.46
N LYS A 2 -3.92 -11.91 -3.79
CA LYS A 2 -2.66 -11.61 -4.51
C LYS A 2 -1.40 -11.94 -3.69
N PHE A 3 -1.54 -11.98 -2.37
CA PHE A 3 -0.41 -12.06 -1.43
C PHE A 3 -0.65 -12.96 -0.20
N ASP A 4 -1.67 -13.83 -0.24
CA ASP A 4 -2.02 -14.75 0.88
C ASP A 4 -2.09 -14.08 2.27
N MET A 5 -2.61 -12.85 2.30
CA MET A 5 -2.85 -12.08 3.52
C MET A 5 -4.25 -12.40 4.01
N GLU A 6 -4.38 -13.34 4.94
CA GLU A 6 -5.70 -13.80 5.41
C GLU A 6 -6.25 -12.98 6.57
N ASP A 7 -5.37 -12.48 7.44
CA ASP A 7 -5.72 -11.74 8.64
C ASP A 7 -5.18 -10.30 8.61
N GLY A 8 -5.77 -9.45 9.45
CA GLY A 8 -5.28 -8.09 9.66
C GLY A 8 -3.86 -8.11 10.24
N MET A 9 -2.90 -7.56 9.51
CA MET A 9 -1.50 -7.47 9.92
C MET A 9 -0.89 -6.13 9.54
N THR A 10 0.23 -5.79 10.18
CA THR A 10 1.03 -4.62 9.82
C THR A 10 2.21 -5.07 8.97
N MET A 11 2.39 -4.48 7.80
CA MET A 11 3.47 -4.81 6.87
C MET A 11 4.13 -3.55 6.34
N VAL A 12 5.34 -3.72 5.79
CA VAL A 12 6.08 -2.65 5.11
C VAL A 12 5.92 -2.80 3.60
N PHE A 13 5.43 -1.75 2.96
CA PHE A 13 5.37 -1.64 1.50
C PHE A 13 6.19 -0.43 1.04
N ARG A 14 6.87 -0.56 -0.09
CA ARG A 14 7.54 0.57 -0.75
C ARG A 14 6.53 1.34 -1.60
N ALA A 15 6.57 2.66 -1.61
CA ALA A 15 5.80 3.44 -2.60
C ALA A 15 6.54 3.40 -3.95
N ASN A 16 5.82 3.11 -5.05
CA ASN A 16 6.41 3.22 -6.39
C ASN A 16 6.70 4.69 -6.75
N ASP A 17 5.87 5.61 -6.26
CA ASP A 17 6.03 7.05 -6.42
C ASP A 17 6.04 7.75 -5.04
N PRO A 18 7.12 8.47 -4.68
CA PRO A 18 7.20 9.23 -3.43
C PRO A 18 6.06 10.25 -3.22
N ASP A 19 5.51 10.82 -4.29
CA ASP A 19 4.47 11.86 -4.19
C ASP A 19 3.14 11.31 -3.67
N MET A 20 2.93 10.00 -3.75
CA MET A 20 1.78 9.34 -3.14
C MET A 20 1.74 9.49 -1.62
N LEU A 21 2.92 9.53 -0.98
CA LEU A 21 3.05 9.68 0.47
C LEU A 21 2.60 11.06 0.94
N LYS A 22 2.70 12.09 0.08
CA LYS A 22 2.22 13.45 0.39
C LYS A 22 0.69 13.51 0.49
N GLN A 23 0.00 12.53 -0.10
CA GLN A 23 -1.45 12.51 -0.11
C GLN A 23 -2.02 11.89 1.17
N VAL A 24 -1.23 11.15 1.94
CA VAL A 24 -1.70 10.40 3.12
C VAL A 24 -0.99 10.84 4.38
N LYS A 25 -1.62 10.62 5.53
CA LYS A 25 -0.98 10.79 6.84
C LYS A 25 -1.28 9.60 7.75
N PRO A 26 -0.51 9.40 8.84
CA PRO A 26 -0.81 8.38 9.82
C PRO A 26 -2.25 8.46 10.32
N GLY A 27 -2.92 7.31 10.40
CA GLY A 27 -4.33 7.20 10.80
C GLY A 27 -5.34 7.28 9.65
N ASP A 28 -4.94 7.67 8.43
CA ASP A 28 -5.84 7.68 7.28
C ASP A 28 -6.25 6.24 6.90
N ARG A 29 -7.54 6.03 6.69
CA ARG A 29 -8.05 4.81 6.05
C ARG A 29 -8.02 5.00 4.54
N ILE A 30 -7.18 4.21 3.88
CA ILE A 30 -7.01 4.26 2.43
C ILE A 30 -7.31 2.90 1.81
N LYS A 31 -7.63 2.92 0.52
CA LYS A 31 -7.54 1.74 -0.34
C LYS A 31 -6.25 1.87 -1.13
N PHE A 32 -5.51 0.78 -1.27
CA PHE A 32 -4.29 0.78 -2.05
C PHE A 32 -4.21 -0.49 -2.89
N GLU A 33 -3.53 -0.38 -4.02
CA GLU A 33 -3.16 -1.51 -4.86
C GLU A 33 -1.65 -1.72 -4.72
N ALA A 34 -1.24 -2.98 -4.55
CA ALA A 34 0.17 -3.34 -4.44
C ALA A 34 0.55 -4.42 -5.45
N ASP A 35 1.84 -4.49 -5.77
CA ASP A 35 2.46 -5.57 -6.53
C ASP A 35 3.75 -6.07 -5.87
N LYS A 36 4.22 -7.26 -6.26
CA LYS A 36 5.53 -7.79 -5.85
C LYS A 36 6.52 -7.58 -6.98
N ILE A 37 7.32 -6.53 -6.89
CA ILE A 37 8.33 -6.15 -7.90
C ILE A 37 9.70 -6.55 -7.36
N ASN A 38 10.42 -7.40 -8.10
CA ASN A 38 11.75 -7.90 -7.69
C ASN A 38 11.78 -8.48 -6.26
N GLY A 39 10.69 -9.15 -5.85
CA GLY A 39 10.57 -9.73 -4.52
C GLY A 39 10.07 -8.76 -3.43
N GLN A 40 9.95 -7.46 -3.72
CA GLN A 40 9.54 -6.43 -2.77
C GLN A 40 8.07 -6.01 -2.98
N PHE A 41 7.32 -5.92 -1.89
CA PHE A 41 5.95 -5.41 -1.92
C PHE A 41 5.97 -3.89 -2.17
N THR A 42 5.32 -3.48 -3.25
CA THR A 42 5.32 -2.10 -3.74
C THR A 42 3.89 -1.62 -3.95
N VAL A 43 3.49 -0.52 -3.32
CA VAL A 43 2.24 0.18 -3.59
C VAL A 43 2.32 0.83 -4.95
N MET A 44 1.32 0.59 -5.79
CA MET A 44 1.21 1.13 -7.15
C MET A 44 0.19 2.26 -7.24
N LYS A 45 -0.87 2.21 -6.42
CA LYS A 45 -1.93 3.22 -6.34
C LYS A 45 -2.43 3.39 -4.91
N ILE A 46 -2.77 4.62 -4.56
CA ILE A 46 -3.43 4.98 -3.30
C ILE A 46 -4.70 5.76 -3.65
N GLU A 47 -5.81 5.34 -3.04
CA GLU A 47 -7.10 6.00 -3.10
C GLU A 47 -7.54 6.33 -1.68
N LYS A 48 -7.88 7.59 -1.42
CA LYS A 48 -8.49 7.97 -0.15
C LYS A 48 -9.87 7.36 -0.05
N LYS A 49 -10.11 6.58 1.00
CA LYS A 49 -11.45 6.13 1.32
C LYS A 49 -12.15 7.32 2.00
N LYS A 50 -13.30 7.75 1.45
CA LYS A 50 -14.19 8.69 2.14
C LYS A 50 -14.81 8.03 3.37
#